data_AF-A0A447RSG0-F1
#
_entry.id   AF-A0A447RSG0-F1
#
_cell.length_a   1.000
_cell.length_b   1.000
_cell.length_c   1.000
_cell.angle_alpha   90.00
_cell.angle_beta   90.00
_cell.angle_gamma   90.00
#
_symmetry.space_group_name_H-M   'P 1'
#
loop_
_entity.id
_entity.type
_entity.pdbx_description
1 polymer ?
#
loop_
_entity_poly.entity_id
_entity_poly.type
_entity_poly.pdbx_seq_one_letter_code
_entity_poly.pdbx_strand_id
1 'polypeptide(L)'
;MEVIESVNIHDDIKIGLPTRDRYIANYQQTIRNLARFGVKVICYNFMPVFDWMKTDMNYVLPDGSLTMAFEKKDIDKRLERRGEGGA
;
A
#
# COMPACT_ATOMS: atom_id res chain seq x y z
N MET A 1 22.68 -2.79 -0.85
CA MET A 1 21.26 -2.80 -1.24
C MET A 1 20.91 -1.38 -1.66
N GLU A 2 20.61 -1.14 -2.93
CA GLU A 2 20.43 0.22 -3.46
C GLU A 2 18.98 0.71 -3.45
N VAL A 3 18.02 -0.22 -3.45
CA VAL A 3 16.58 0.08 -3.47
C VAL A 3 15.91 -0.57 -2.26
N ILE A 4 14.96 0.14 -1.65
CA ILE A 4 13.99 -0.42 -0.70
C ILE A 4 12.58 -0.29 -1.29
N GLU A 5 11.85 -1.40 -1.29
CA GLU A 5 10.42 -1.43 -1.55
C GLU A 5 9.76 -2.29 -0.45
N SER A 6 9.03 -1.72 0.52
CA SER A 6 8.66 -0.31 0.69
C SER A 6 9.02 0.25 2.08
N VAL A 7 8.99 1.57 2.22
CA VAL A 7 8.84 2.21 3.54
C VAL A 7 7.38 2.65 3.68
N ASN A 8 6.66 2.02 4.61
CA ASN A 8 5.22 2.22 4.81
C ASN A 8 4.87 3.66 5.19
N ILE A 9 3.84 4.20 4.53
CA ILE A 9 3.23 5.48 4.88
C ILE A 9 2.13 5.21 5.91
N HIS A 10 2.23 5.83 7.09
CA HIS A 10 1.23 5.70 8.15
C HIS A 10 -0.13 6.27 7.73
N ASP A 11 -1.24 5.64 8.12
CA ASP A 11 -2.58 6.03 7.67
C ASP A 11 -2.96 7.45 8.09
N ASP A 12 -2.59 7.91 9.30
CA ASP A 12 -2.76 9.31 9.72
C ASP A 12 -2.15 10.33 8.73
N ILE A 13 -1.09 9.97 8.01
CA ILE A 13 -0.54 10.80 6.93
C ILE A 13 -1.51 10.82 5.74
N LYS A 14 -2.05 9.66 5.36
CA LYS A 14 -2.97 9.49 4.23
C LYS A 14 -4.29 10.23 4.45
N ILE A 15 -4.84 10.17 5.66
CA ILE A 15 -6.12 10.80 6.02
C ILE A 15 -5.96 12.19 6.68
N GLY A 16 -4.73 12.68 6.83
CA GLY A 16 -4.45 14.05 7.23
C GLY A 16 -4.75 14.39 8.70
N LEU A 17 -4.67 13.43 9.62
CA LEU A 17 -4.91 13.66 11.05
C LEU A 17 -3.81 14.53 11.68
N PRO A 18 -4.07 15.22 12.81
CA PRO A 18 -3.09 16.09 13.47
C PRO A 18 -1.78 15.38 13.87
N THR A 19 -1.85 14.08 14.12
CA THR A 19 -0.70 13.20 14.43
C THR A 19 0.24 12.96 13.26
N ARG A 20 -0.14 13.33 12.03
CA ARG A 20 0.65 13.09 10.82
C ARG A 20 2.06 13.68 10.88
N ASP A 21 2.23 14.84 11.50
CA ASP A 21 3.52 15.55 11.52
C ASP A 21 4.58 14.74 12.27
N ARG A 22 4.18 14.04 13.34
CA ARG A 22 5.04 13.09 14.06
C ARG A 22 5.49 11.95 13.14
N TYR A 23 4.57 11.37 12.37
CA TYR A 23 4.89 10.26 11.48
C TYR A 23 5.72 10.70 10.27
N ILE A 24 5.50 11.91 9.75
CA ILE A 24 6.34 12.52 8.72
C ILE A 24 7.77 12.69 9.25
N ALA A 25 7.94 13.20 10.47
CA ALA A 25 9.27 13.34 11.09
C ALA A 25 9.97 11.98 11.24
N ASN A 26 9.23 10.94 11.66
CA ASN A 26 9.76 9.57 11.72
C ASN A 26 10.16 9.04 10.34
N TYR A 27 9.32 9.26 9.32
CA TYR A 27 9.61 8.82 7.95
C TYR A 27 10.88 9.48 7.40
N GLN A 28 11.04 10.79 7.62
CA GLN A 28 12.27 11.51 7.29
C GLN A 28 13.50 10.93 8.02
N GLN A 29 13.35 10.57 9.30
CA GLN A 29 14.44 9.94 10.05
C GLN A 29 14.80 8.56 9.49
N THR A 30 13.81 7.78 9.07
CA THR A 30 14.03 6.51 8.36
C THR A 30 14.81 6.72 7.08
N ILE A 31 14.44 7.69 6.23
CA ILE A 31 15.18 8.02 5.00
C ILE A 31 16.66 8.33 5.33
N ARG A 32 16.92 9.16 6.35
CA ARG A 32 18.29 9.49 6.79
C ARG A 32 19.06 8.26 7.26
N ASN A 33 18.41 7.36 8.01
CA ASN A 33 19.04 6.12 8.47
C ASN A 33 19.38 5.21 7.29
N LEU A 34 18.45 5.01 6.35
CA LEU A 34 18.64 4.16 5.17
C LEU A 34 19.75 4.67 4.26
N ALA A 35 19.84 5.99 4.08
CA ALA A 35 20.92 6.62 3.31
C ALA A 35 22.31 6.29 3.88
N ARG A 36 22.46 6.21 5.21
CA ARG A 36 23.73 5.82 5.86
C ARG A 36 24.15 4.39 5.54
N PHE A 37 23.21 3.51 5.19
CA PHE A 37 23.47 2.12 4.79
C PHE A 37 23.54 1.95 3.26
N GLY A 38 23.57 3.05 2.50
CA GLY A 38 23.74 3.04 1.05
C GLY A 38 22.47 2.77 0.25
N VAL A 39 21.28 2.87 0.85
CA VAL A 39 20.01 2.86 0.11
C VAL A 39 19.87 4.19 -0.65
N LYS A 40 19.63 4.11 -1.96
CA LYS A 40 19.58 5.26 -2.88
C LYS A 40 18.15 5.54 -3.36
N VAL A 41 17.30 4.52 -3.41
CA VAL A 41 15.93 4.63 -3.91
C VAL A 41 14.97 4.00 -2.91
N ILE A 42 13.87 4.70 -2.63
CA ILE A 42 12.76 4.20 -1.81
C ILE A 42 11.51 4.19 -2.67
N CYS A 43 10.94 3.01 -2.90
CA CYS A 43 9.62 2.83 -3.46
C CYS A 43 8.59 2.88 -2.33
N TYR A 44 7.49 3.61 -2.54
CA TYR A 44 6.39 3.71 -1.58
C TYR A 44 5.06 3.83 -2.34
N ASN A 45 3.96 3.55 -1.65
CA ASN A 45 2.62 3.78 -2.18
C ASN A 45 1.81 4.65 -1.20
N PHE A 46 0.73 5.25 -1.72
CA PHE A 46 -0.19 6.07 -0.95
C PHE A 46 -1.62 5.48 -0.99
N MET A 47 -1.71 4.14 -1.06
CA MET A 47 -3.00 3.46 -1.13
C MET A 47 -3.72 3.51 0.23
N PRO A 48 -5.01 3.87 0.27
CA PRO A 48 -5.77 3.91 1.51
C PRO A 48 -6.23 2.51 1.92
N VAL A 49 -5.99 2.12 3.17
CA VAL A 49 -6.46 0.87 3.84
C VAL A 49 -5.97 -0.43 3.19
N PHE A 50 -6.33 -0.68 1.93
CA PHE A 50 -5.95 -1.87 1.18
C PHE A 50 -4.81 -1.55 0.21
N ASP A 51 -3.72 -2.31 0.34
CA ASP A 51 -2.67 -2.38 -0.68
C ASP A 51 -3.17 -3.25 -1.86
N TRP A 52 -2.29 -3.71 -2.75
CA TRP A 52 -2.63 -4.50 -3.94
C TRP A 52 -3.57 -5.69 -3.63
N MET A 53 -4.86 -5.50 -3.86
CA MET A 53 -5.89 -6.49 -3.54
C MET A 53 -6.05 -7.52 -4.66
N LYS A 54 -6.16 -8.80 -4.27
CA LYS A 54 -6.44 -9.96 -5.12
C LYS A 54 -7.54 -10.79 -4.47
N THR A 55 -8.36 -11.47 -5.27
CA THR A 55 -9.43 -12.35 -4.76
C THR A 55 -9.09 -13.81 -4.91
N ASP A 56 -8.20 -14.16 -5.85
CA ASP A 56 -7.64 -15.50 -6.00
C ASP A 56 -6.11 -15.41 -6.09
N MET A 57 -5.43 -16.13 -5.20
CA MET A 57 -3.96 -16.17 -5.12
C MET A 57 -3.35 -17.30 -5.96
N ASN A 58 -4.16 -18.24 -6.46
CA ASN A 58 -3.73 -19.47 -7.14
C ASN A 58 -4.56 -19.74 -8.40
N TYR A 59 -4.84 -18.71 -9.19
CA TYR A 59 -5.60 -18.83 -10.42
C TYR A 59 -4.81 -19.63 -11.46
N VAL A 60 -5.39 -20.72 -11.97
CA VAL A 60 -4.72 -21.62 -12.93
C VAL A 60 -4.97 -21.16 -14.36
N LEU A 61 -3.91 -20.91 -15.13
CA LEU A 61 -3.97 -20.61 -16.55
C LEU A 61 -4.13 -21.88 -17.41
N PRO A 62 -4.55 -21.77 -18.69
CA PRO A 62 -4.74 -22.93 -19.57
C PRO A 62 -3.48 -23.78 -19.78
N ASP A 63 -2.29 -23.21 -19.57
CA ASP A 63 -1.01 -23.91 -19.63
C ASP A 63 -0.63 -24.62 -18.31
N GLY A 64 -1.48 -24.53 -17.28
CA GLY A 64 -1.28 -25.12 -15.96
C GLY A 64 -0.49 -24.25 -14.98
N SER A 65 -0.03 -23.07 -15.37
CA SER A 65 0.69 -22.15 -14.47
C SER A 65 -0.24 -21.43 -13.49
N LEU A 66 0.30 -20.96 -12.37
CA LEU A 66 -0.43 -20.20 -11.33
C LEU A 66 -0.17 -18.70 -11.44
N THR A 67 -1.21 -17.90 -11.24
CA THR A 67 -1.13 -16.43 -11.12
C THR A 67 -2.07 -15.91 -10.02
N MET A 68 -1.92 -14.62 -9.68
CA MET A 68 -2.89 -13.90 -8.84
C MET A 68 -3.92 -13.20 -9.71
N ALA A 69 -5.21 -13.35 -9.39
CA ALA A 69 -6.32 -12.76 -10.11
C ALA A 69 -7.22 -11.90 -9.21
N PHE A 70 -7.99 -11.02 -9.85
CA PHE A 70 -9.07 -10.28 -9.23
C PHE A 70 -10.38 -10.63 -9.94
N GLU A 71 -11.30 -11.22 -9.20
CA GLU A 71 -12.61 -11.66 -9.64
C GLU A 71 -13.69 -10.89 -8.87
N LYS A 72 -14.40 -10.01 -9.59
CA LYS A 72 -15.41 -9.12 -9.00
C LYS A 72 -16.54 -9.86 -8.26
N LYS A 73 -16.81 -11.12 -8.64
CA LYS A 73 -17.90 -11.94 -8.07
C LYS A 73 -17.72 -12.19 -6.57
N ASP A 74 -16.48 -12.14 -6.08
CA ASP A 74 -16.12 -12.48 -4.70
C ASP A 74 -16.06 -11.23 -3.79
N ILE A 75 -16.49 -10.05 -4.29
CA ILE A 75 -16.48 -8.80 -3.53
C ILE A 75 -17.90 -8.38 -3.16
N ASP A 76 -18.13 -8.17 -1.86
CA ASP A 76 -19.39 -7.63 -1.34
C ASP A 76 -19.58 -6.17 -1.78
N LYS A 77 -20.60 -5.95 -2.62
CA LYS A 77 -21.01 -4.64 -3.15
C LYS A 77 -21.46 -3.65 -2.07
N ARG A 78 -21.71 -4.07 -0.82
CA ARG A 78 -22.01 -3.13 0.28
C ARG A 78 -20.85 -2.18 0.58
N LEU A 79 -19.61 -2.56 0.24
CA LEU A 79 -18.41 -1.75 0.45
C LEU A 79 -18.30 -0.58 -0.54
N GLU A 80 -18.93 -0.66 -1.72
CA GLU A 80 -18.93 0.40 -2.74
C GLU A 80 -19.70 1.65 -2.28
N ARG A 81 -20.72 1.51 -1.42
CA ARG A 81 -21.65 2.59 -1.03
C ARG A 81 -21.14 3.54 0.07
N ARG A 82 -19.95 3.32 0.63
CA ARG A 82 -19.37 4.20 1.67
C ARG A 82 -18.52 5.36 1.11
N GLY A 83 -18.27 5.40 -0.20
CA GLY A 83 -17.46 6.43 -0.86
C GLY A 83 -18.22 7.65 -1.40
N GLU A 84 -19.55 7.66 -1.37
CA GLU A 84 -20.38 8.72 -1.99
C GLU A 84 -21.07 9.66 -0.97
N GLY A 85 -20.70 9.60 0.31
CA GLY A 85 -21.31 10.42 1.37
C GLY A 85 -20.29 11.24 2.15
N GLY A 86 -19.85 12.36 1.60
CA GLY A 86 -18.94 13.29 2.28
C GLY A 86 -18.88 14.66 1.60
N ALA A 87 -19.95 15.45 1.79
CA ALA A 87 -19.89 16.91 1.83
C ALA A 87 -20.08 17.34 3.29
#